data_AF-A0A8J2YPK6-F1
#
_entry.id   AF-A0A8J2YPK6-F1
#
_cell.length_a   1.000
_cell.length_b   1.000
_cell.length_c   1.000
_cell.angle_alpha   90.00
_cell.angle_beta   90.00
_cell.angle_gamma   90.00
#
_symmetry.space_group_name_H-M   'P 1'
#
loop_
_entity.id
_entity.type
_entity.pdbx_description
1 polymer ?
#
loop_
_entity_poly.entity_id
_entity_poly.type
_entity_poly.pdbx_seq_one_letter_code
_entity_poly.pdbx_strand_id
1 'polypeptide(L)'
;MIASRPITLADLVRENRHMVELRLATPSELASVTGDFDEIGPYKGFVKGWQIIAIHDHLKNSTTLHIVGSFSMRSWITSDVLMLATDRSFARTRNSVYALGRRAEAGLSIAHLRTVARALKAWGLVEKYGLKILGDDELAEHDDA
;
A
#
# COMPACT_ATOMS: atom_id res chain seq x y z
N MET A 1 -24.56 -8.70 -20.07
CA MET A 1 -23.24 -8.75 -19.42
C MET A 1 -23.19 -7.59 -18.44
N ILE A 2 -23.16 -7.86 -17.14
CA ILE A 2 -22.93 -6.81 -16.14
C ILE A 2 -21.41 -6.62 -16.14
N ALA A 3 -20.92 -5.49 -16.65
CA ALA A 3 -19.51 -5.16 -16.54
C ALA A 3 -19.16 -5.09 -15.05
N SER A 4 -18.33 -6.02 -14.58
CA SER A 4 -17.87 -6.06 -13.20
C SER A 4 -16.98 -4.82 -12.97
N ARG A 5 -17.31 -4.03 -11.95
CA ARG A 5 -16.58 -2.80 -11.62
C ARG A 5 -15.14 -3.16 -11.24
N PRO A 6 -14.11 -2.38 -11.68
CA PRO A 6 -12.73 -2.59 -11.23
C PRO A 6 -12.61 -2.55 -9.71
N ILE A 7 -11.94 -3.54 -9.12
CA ILE A 7 -11.67 -3.60 -7.68
C ILE A 7 -10.63 -2.53 -7.33
N THR A 8 -10.88 -1.81 -6.24
CA THR A 8 -10.02 -0.73 -5.72
C THR A 8 -9.60 -1.01 -4.27
N LEU A 9 -8.61 -0.26 -3.76
CA LEU A 9 -8.20 -0.32 -2.35
C LEU A 9 -9.39 -0.19 -1.37
N ALA A 10 -10.30 0.72 -1.67
CA ALA A 10 -11.42 1.01 -0.82
C ALA A 10 -12.45 -0.13 -0.84
N ASP A 11 -12.45 -0.98 -1.87
CA ASP A 11 -13.31 -2.17 -1.94
C ASP A 11 -12.85 -3.26 -0.95
N LEU A 12 -11.55 -3.32 -0.61
CA LEU A 12 -11.00 -4.26 0.39
C LEU A 12 -11.53 -4.05 1.81
N VAL A 13 -12.06 -2.86 2.10
CA VAL A 13 -12.60 -2.47 3.41
C VAL A 13 -14.02 -1.92 3.32
N ARG A 14 -14.75 -2.20 2.21
CA ARG A 14 -16.04 -1.56 1.91
C ARG A 14 -17.04 -1.60 3.06
N GLU A 15 -17.21 -2.75 3.72
CA GLU A 15 -18.18 -2.93 4.80
C GLU A 15 -17.80 -2.16 6.09
N ASN A 16 -16.51 -1.90 6.31
CA ASN A 16 -15.99 -1.32 7.55
C ASN A 16 -15.27 0.02 7.33
N ARG A 17 -15.60 0.75 6.25
CA ARG A 17 -14.96 2.05 5.92
C ARG A 17 -15.05 3.10 7.02
N HIS A 18 -16.09 3.02 7.86
CA HIS A 18 -16.26 3.91 9.01
C HIS A 18 -15.25 3.64 10.14
N MET A 19 -14.60 2.47 10.16
CA MET A 19 -13.55 2.12 11.12
C MET A 19 -12.16 2.28 10.49
N VAL A 20 -12.00 1.86 9.24
CA VAL A 20 -10.72 1.91 8.52
C VAL A 20 -10.90 2.29 7.06
N GLU A 21 -10.11 3.24 6.58
CA GLU A 21 -10.07 3.65 5.18
C GLU A 21 -8.75 3.23 4.52
N LEU A 22 -8.84 2.74 3.29
CA LEU A 22 -7.69 2.45 2.42
C LEU A 22 -7.78 3.29 1.15
N ARG A 23 -6.74 4.06 0.89
CA ARG A 23 -6.64 4.90 -0.31
C ARG A 23 -5.19 5.17 -0.70
N LEU A 24 -4.99 5.81 -1.85
CA LEU A 24 -3.68 6.40 -2.16
C LEU A 24 -3.38 7.54 -1.18
N ALA A 25 -2.11 7.70 -0.84
CA ALA A 25 -1.67 8.79 0.01
C ALA A 25 -1.87 10.13 -0.69
N THR A 26 -2.41 11.09 0.06
CA THR A 26 -2.63 12.47 -0.37
C THR A 26 -1.32 13.25 -0.41
N PRO A 27 -1.26 14.38 -1.14
CA PRO A 27 -0.08 15.24 -1.15
C PRO A 27 0.35 15.70 0.25
N SER A 28 -0.59 16.01 1.15
CA SER A 28 -0.30 16.44 2.52
C SER A 28 0.29 15.31 3.38
N GLU A 29 -0.23 14.09 3.25
CA GLU A 29 0.35 12.92 3.91
C GLU A 29 1.76 12.63 3.40
N LEU A 30 1.98 12.70 2.08
CA LEU A 30 3.31 12.55 1.50
C LEU A 30 4.26 13.63 2.00
N ALA A 31 3.82 14.89 2.06
CA ALA A 31 4.62 16.00 2.59
C ALA A 31 5.01 15.77 4.06
N SER A 32 4.11 15.20 4.88
CA SER A 32 4.36 14.94 6.31
C SER A 32 5.49 13.93 6.58
N VAL A 33 5.78 13.06 5.61
CA VAL A 33 6.89 12.09 5.69
C VAL A 33 8.03 12.44 4.74
N THR A 34 7.96 13.56 4.02
CA THR A 34 9.04 13.97 3.12
C THR A 34 10.15 14.66 3.90
N GLY A 35 11.39 14.26 3.66
CA GLY A 35 12.54 14.87 4.29
C GLY A 35 13.86 14.48 3.65
N ASP A 36 14.93 15.10 4.14
CA ASP A 36 16.28 14.87 3.65
C ASP A 36 16.89 13.63 4.31
N PHE A 37 17.66 12.87 3.53
CA PHE A 37 18.41 11.72 4.01
C PHE A 37 19.86 12.15 4.24
N ASP A 38 20.27 12.24 5.51
CA ASP A 38 21.64 12.64 5.86
C ASP A 38 22.69 11.60 5.41
N GLU A 39 22.35 10.31 5.48
CA GLU A 39 23.21 9.22 5.01
C GLU A 39 22.35 8.02 4.59
N ILE A 40 22.61 7.52 3.38
CA ILE A 40 21.92 6.35 2.84
C ILE A 40 22.80 5.13 3.15
N GLY A 41 22.55 4.50 4.30
CA GLY A 41 23.11 3.20 4.63
C GLY A 41 22.65 2.10 3.66
N PRO A 42 23.02 0.82 3.91
CA PRO A 42 22.62 -0.28 3.05
C PRO A 42 21.09 -0.36 2.92
N TYR A 43 20.59 -0.35 1.69
CA TYR A 43 19.17 -0.51 1.42
C TYR A 43 18.84 -1.99 1.13
N LYS A 44 17.66 -2.43 1.55
CA LYS A 44 17.19 -3.83 1.43
C LYS A 44 17.00 -4.28 -0.01
N GLY A 45 16.72 -3.33 -0.89
CA GLY A 45 16.68 -3.53 -2.33
C GLY A 45 15.83 -2.45 -3.01
N PHE A 46 15.42 -2.74 -4.25
CA PHE A 46 14.82 -1.77 -5.15
C PHE A 46 13.35 -2.08 -5.42
N VAL A 47 12.46 -1.11 -5.18
CA VAL A 47 11.02 -1.23 -5.45
C VAL A 47 10.67 -0.43 -6.71
N LYS A 48 10.09 -1.10 -7.73
CA LYS A 48 9.69 -0.50 -9.01
C LYS A 48 8.18 -0.37 -9.11
N GLY A 49 7.70 0.54 -9.96
CA GLY A 49 6.28 0.66 -10.29
C GLY A 49 5.43 0.88 -9.03
N TRP A 50 5.97 1.67 -8.10
CA TRP A 50 5.40 1.78 -6.77
C TRP A 50 4.35 2.89 -6.68
N GLN A 51 3.48 2.75 -5.69
CA GLN A 51 2.55 3.77 -5.18
C GLN A 51 2.64 3.78 -3.65
N ILE A 52 2.19 4.86 -3.02
CA ILE A 52 2.05 4.93 -1.56
C ILE A 52 0.57 4.89 -1.22
N ILE A 53 0.20 3.95 -0.37
CA ILE A 53 -1.15 3.83 0.18
C ILE A 53 -1.16 4.38 1.60
N ALA A 54 -2.31 4.92 1.99
CA ALA A 54 -2.62 5.34 3.35
C ALA A 54 -3.63 4.35 3.93
N ILE A 55 -3.37 3.91 5.16
CA ILE A 55 -4.30 3.17 6.01
C ILE A 55 -4.69 4.12 7.13
N HIS A 56 -5.93 4.58 7.12
CA HIS A 56 -6.45 5.49 8.12
C HIS A 56 -7.34 4.72 9.10
N ASP A 57 -6.92 4.64 10.36
CA ASP A 57 -7.68 4.07 11.48
C ASP A 57 -8.50 5.19 12.11
N HIS A 58 -9.81 5.21 11.83
CA HIS A 58 -10.73 6.22 12.36
C HIS A 58 -10.94 6.07 13.87
N LEU A 59 -10.79 4.86 14.41
CA LEU A 59 -10.96 4.62 15.85
C LEU A 59 -9.81 5.20 16.67
N LYS A 60 -8.61 5.22 16.09
CA LYS A 60 -7.40 5.80 16.71
C LYS A 60 -7.04 7.19 16.20
N ASN A 61 -7.77 7.69 15.21
CA ASN A 61 -7.45 8.91 14.48
C ASN A 61 -5.98 8.95 14.03
N SER A 62 -5.52 7.86 13.39
CA SER A 62 -4.13 7.70 12.98
C SER A 62 -4.02 7.22 11.54
N THR A 63 -3.03 7.72 10.81
CA THR A 63 -2.72 7.27 9.45
C THR A 63 -1.34 6.63 9.41
N THR A 64 -1.22 5.45 8.79
CA THR A 64 0.07 4.86 8.42
C THR A 64 0.21 4.83 6.90
N LEU A 65 1.43 5.07 6.41
CA LEU A 65 1.74 5.09 4.98
C LEU A 65 2.57 3.88 4.60
N HIS A 66 2.29 3.26 3.47
CA HIS A 66 2.99 2.05 3.01
C HIS A 66 3.28 2.13 1.52
N ILE A 67 4.45 1.68 1.11
CA ILE A 67 4.80 1.57 -0.31
C ILE A 67 4.35 0.21 -0.82
N VAL A 68 3.59 0.22 -1.91
CA VAL A 68 3.17 -0.98 -2.65
C VAL A 68 3.79 -0.91 -4.05
N GLY A 69 4.43 -1.98 -4.50
CA GLY A 69 5.05 -2.04 -5.82
C GLY A 69 5.70 -3.39 -6.08
N SER A 70 6.65 -3.45 -7.01
CA SER A 70 7.36 -4.68 -7.36
C SER A 70 8.77 -4.72 -6.78
N PHE A 71 9.06 -5.74 -5.97
CA PHE A 71 10.38 -6.04 -5.40
C PHE A 71 10.84 -7.42 -5.88
N SER A 72 12.01 -7.51 -6.52
CA SER A 72 12.54 -8.77 -7.08
C SER A 72 11.50 -9.55 -7.93
N MET A 73 10.78 -8.84 -8.80
CA MET A 73 9.71 -9.35 -9.68
C MET A 73 8.45 -9.86 -8.96
N ARG A 74 8.29 -9.62 -7.66
CA ARG A 74 7.09 -9.97 -6.89
C ARG A 74 6.40 -8.71 -6.39
N SER A 75 5.08 -8.74 -6.32
CA SER A 75 4.32 -7.71 -5.61
C SER A 75 4.77 -7.64 -4.15
N TRP A 76 4.91 -6.42 -3.64
CA TRP A 76 5.48 -6.14 -2.33
C TRP A 76 4.75 -4.98 -1.67
N ILE A 77 4.66 -5.04 -0.35
CA ILE A 77 4.21 -3.93 0.49
C ILE A 77 5.18 -3.76 1.65
N THR A 78 5.57 -2.52 1.94
CA THR A 78 6.48 -2.21 3.04
C THR A 78 5.76 -2.11 4.38
N SER A 79 6.53 -2.12 5.47
CA SER A 79 6.07 -1.54 6.74
C SER A 79 5.87 -0.02 6.60
N ASP A 80 5.39 0.60 7.68
CA ASP A 80 5.11 2.04 7.77
C ASP A 80 6.29 2.86 7.26
N VAL A 81 6.03 3.78 6.34
CA VAL A 81 6.98 4.76 5.82
C VAL A 81 7.14 5.84 6.88
N LEU A 82 8.38 6.01 7.33
CA LEU A 82 8.76 7.03 8.32
C LEU A 82 9.37 8.25 7.63
N MET A 83 10.04 8.03 6.49
CA MET A 83 10.65 9.10 5.70
C MET A 83 10.70 8.72 4.23
N LEU A 84 10.40 9.67 3.37
CA LEU A 84 10.46 9.57 1.92
C LEU A 84 11.37 10.68 1.42
N ALA A 85 12.40 10.34 0.65
CA ALA A 85 13.34 11.33 0.13
C ALA A 85 12.60 12.36 -0.72
N THR A 86 13.07 13.62 -0.70
CA THR A 86 12.49 14.73 -1.47
C THR A 86 12.41 14.41 -2.97
N ASP A 87 13.46 13.79 -3.51
CA ASP A 87 13.58 13.34 -4.90
C ASP A 87 12.86 12.00 -5.20
N ARG A 88 12.26 11.38 -4.17
CA ARG A 88 11.60 10.08 -4.23
C ARG A 88 12.51 8.90 -4.60
N SER A 89 13.83 9.03 -4.43
CA SER A 89 14.78 7.95 -4.74
C SER A 89 14.89 6.91 -3.61
N PHE A 90 14.54 7.27 -2.37
CA PHE A 90 14.57 6.36 -1.23
C PHE A 90 13.37 6.52 -0.30
N ALA A 91 13.05 5.44 0.42
CA ALA A 91 12.15 5.46 1.55
C ALA A 91 12.73 4.69 2.74
N ARG A 92 12.69 5.32 3.90
CA ARG A 92 12.95 4.70 5.19
C ARG A 92 11.60 4.29 5.77
N THR A 93 11.51 3.01 6.06
CA THR A 93 10.34 2.39 6.68
C THR A 93 10.71 1.94 8.08
N ARG A 94 9.72 1.56 8.89
CA ARG A 94 9.95 1.05 10.26
C ARG A 94 11.04 -0.03 10.33
N ASN A 95 11.11 -0.91 9.32
CA ASN A 95 11.99 -2.07 9.38
C ASN A 95 13.18 -2.02 8.41
N SER A 96 13.20 -1.12 7.43
CA SER A 96 14.18 -1.15 6.33
C SER A 96 14.23 0.16 5.55
N VAL A 97 15.34 0.37 4.84
CA VAL A 97 15.45 1.40 3.78
C VAL A 97 15.31 0.72 2.42
N TYR A 98 14.56 1.33 1.51
CA TYR A 98 14.37 0.85 0.15
C TYR A 98 14.79 1.94 -0.84
N ALA A 99 15.48 1.52 -1.89
CA ALA A 99 15.66 2.35 -3.07
C ALA A 99 14.40 2.25 -3.94
N LEU A 100 14.01 3.37 -4.53
CA LEU A 100 12.77 3.53 -5.27
C LEU A 100 13.07 3.82 -6.73
N GLY A 101 12.49 3.02 -7.61
CA GLY A 101 12.56 3.23 -9.05
C GLY A 101 11.47 4.18 -9.54
N ARG A 102 11.17 4.09 -10.83
CA ARG A 102 10.06 4.82 -11.43
C ARG A 102 8.76 4.46 -10.70
N ARG A 103 8.03 5.50 -10.28
CA ARG A 103 6.67 5.39 -9.74
C ARG A 103 5.73 4.81 -10.81
N ALA A 104 4.71 4.06 -10.41
CA ALA A 104 3.68 3.64 -11.36
C ALA A 104 2.90 4.86 -11.89
N GLU A 105 2.52 4.81 -13.17
CA GLU A 105 1.67 5.82 -13.80
C GLU A 105 0.19 5.47 -13.68
N ALA A 106 -0.11 4.16 -13.77
CA ALA A 106 -1.44 3.62 -13.53
C ALA A 106 -1.70 3.35 -12.03
N GLY A 107 -2.96 3.05 -11.71
CA GLY A 107 -3.36 2.59 -10.39
C GLY A 107 -2.72 1.26 -9.99
N LEU A 108 -3.08 0.73 -8.82
CA LEU A 108 -2.59 -0.57 -8.36
C LEU A 108 -3.19 -1.69 -9.22
N SER A 109 -2.35 -2.62 -9.67
CA SER A 109 -2.78 -3.87 -10.31
C SER A 109 -3.48 -4.79 -9.32
N ILE A 110 -4.20 -5.80 -9.83
CA ILE A 110 -4.84 -6.83 -9.00
C ILE A 110 -3.82 -7.55 -8.12
N ALA A 111 -2.63 -7.86 -8.66
CA ALA A 111 -1.55 -8.47 -7.88
C ALA A 111 -1.10 -7.58 -6.70
N HIS A 112 -1.10 -6.25 -6.85
CA HIS A 112 -0.84 -5.33 -5.76
C HIS A 112 -1.98 -5.30 -4.74
N LEU A 113 -3.24 -5.31 -5.19
CA LEU A 113 -4.41 -5.36 -4.30
C LEU A 113 -4.45 -6.65 -3.46
N ARG A 114 -4.17 -7.81 -4.06
CA ARG A 114 -3.97 -9.08 -3.34
C ARG A 114 -2.87 -8.99 -2.28
N THR A 115 -1.79 -8.28 -2.59
CA THR A 115 -0.67 -8.08 -1.65
C THR A 115 -1.07 -7.21 -0.47
N VAL A 116 -1.83 -6.13 -0.71
CA VAL A 116 -2.41 -5.30 0.35
C VAL A 116 -3.34 -6.14 1.24
N ALA A 117 -4.27 -6.87 0.63
CA ALA A 117 -5.19 -7.78 1.30
C ALA A 117 -4.48 -8.77 2.25
N ARG A 118 -3.45 -9.46 1.75
CA ARG A 118 -2.64 -10.39 2.55
C ARG A 118 -1.91 -9.69 3.70
N ALA A 119 -1.40 -8.48 3.47
CA ALA A 119 -0.73 -7.71 4.51
C ALA A 119 -1.69 -7.26 5.62
N LEU A 120 -2.89 -6.78 5.28
CA LEU A 120 -3.92 -6.42 6.28
C LEU A 120 -4.25 -7.61 7.20
N LYS A 121 -4.38 -8.81 6.63
CA LYS A 121 -4.56 -10.05 7.40
C LYS A 121 -3.34 -10.35 8.27
N ALA A 122 -2.14 -10.32 7.71
CA ALA A 122 -0.90 -10.59 8.45
C ALA A 122 -0.65 -9.58 9.60
N TRP A 123 -1.15 -8.35 9.47
CA TRP A 123 -1.08 -7.31 10.51
C TRP A 123 -2.23 -7.37 11.52
N GLY A 124 -3.12 -8.36 11.42
CA GLY A 124 -4.25 -8.54 12.33
C GLY A 124 -5.38 -7.51 12.17
N LEU A 125 -5.37 -6.74 11.07
CA LEU A 125 -6.39 -5.70 10.83
C LEU A 125 -7.73 -6.32 10.40
N VAL A 126 -7.69 -7.51 9.81
CA VAL A 126 -8.89 -8.28 9.47
C VAL A 126 -9.69 -8.59 10.72
N GLU A 127 -9.05 -9.20 11.70
CA GLU A 127 -9.68 -9.59 12.96
C GLU A 127 -10.05 -8.36 13.79
N LYS A 128 -9.18 -7.34 13.81
CA LYS A 128 -9.41 -6.10 14.58
C LYS A 128 -10.67 -5.35 14.13
N TYR A 129 -10.92 -5.25 12.83
CA TYR A 129 -12.05 -4.46 12.30
C TYR A 129 -13.18 -5.32 11.69
N GLY A 130 -13.05 -6.65 11.71
CA GLY A 130 -13.99 -7.55 11.07
C GLY A 130 -14.03 -7.43 9.54
N LEU A 131 -12.87 -7.18 8.91
CA LEU A 131 -12.81 -6.95 7.46
C LEU A 131 -13.13 -8.22 6.69
N LYS A 132 -14.05 -8.12 5.73
CA LYS A 132 -14.17 -9.12 4.66
C LYS A 132 -13.22 -8.75 3.53
N ILE A 133 -12.03 -9.32 3.58
CA ILE A 133 -11.09 -9.23 2.47
C ILE A 133 -11.56 -10.22 1.40
N LEU A 134 -11.70 -9.74 0.16
CA LEU A 134 -12.03 -10.58 -0.99
C LEU A 134 -11.05 -11.75 -1.06
N GLY A 135 -11.59 -12.97 -1.22
CA GLY A 135 -10.79 -14.18 -1.34
C GLY A 135 -9.88 -14.13 -2.57
N ASP A 136 -8.84 -14.98 -2.59
CA ASP A 136 -7.99 -15.11 -3.78
C ASP A 136 -8.83 -15.48 -5.03
N ASP A 137 -9.93 -16.22 -4.85
CA ASP A 137 -10.88 -16.62 -5.90
C ASP A 137 -11.68 -15.44 -6.47
N GLU A 138 -12.21 -14.55 -5.61
CA GLU A 138 -12.94 -13.34 -6.04
C GLU A 138 -12.02 -12.33 -6.74
N LEU A 139 -10.73 -12.31 -6.38
CA LEU A 139 -9.74 -11.49 -7.07
C LEU A 139 -9.26 -12.14 -8.37
N ALA A 140 -9.39 -13.46 -8.55
CA ALA A 140 -9.04 -14.19 -9.78
C ALA A 140 -10.04 -13.99 -10.91
N GLU A 141 -11.33 -13.89 -10.61
CA GLU A 141 -12.39 -13.58 -11.59
C GLU A 141 -12.20 -12.22 -12.29
N HIS A 142 -11.36 -11.35 -11.75
CA HIS A 142 -11.05 -10.04 -12.32
C HIS A 142 -9.72 -9.96 -13.10
N ASP A 143 -8.88 -11.01 -13.10
CA ASP A 143 -7.66 -11.07 -13.93
C ASP A 143 -7.98 -11.49 -15.40
N ASP A 144 -9.14 -12.11 -15.64
CA ASP A 144 -9.52 -12.71 -16.94
C ASP A 144 -10.47 -11.83 -17.81
N ALA A 145 -10.70 -10.57 -17.43
CA ALA A 145 -11.59 -9.62 -18.13
C ALA A 145 -10.83 -8.42 -18.72
#